data_AF-A0A1F5VI14-F1
#
_entry.id   AF-A0A1F5VI14-F1
#
_cell.length_a   1.000
_cell.length_b   1.000
_cell.length_c   1.000
_cell.angle_alpha   90.00
_cell.angle_beta   90.00
_cell.angle_gamma   90.00
#
_symmetry.space_group_name_H-M   'P 1'
#
loop_
_entity.id
_entity.type
_entity.pdbx_description
1 polymer ?
#
loop_
_entity_poly.entity_id
_entity_poly.type
_entity_poly.pdbx_seq_one_letter_code
_entity_poly.pdbx_strand_id
1 'polypeptide(L)'
;GNSTTRYSWQVDVSNRASDWFYLNIANETDEDQLPDNSTADRFIDDSLEAGSEPVITMPIIGWTPFDRITRWGFSVALYGEQEWTECTYTGWPPWCRPDAGNGFHTDGTPVTGNNPFDTSITITPSFVTDWMAHIASRVGTAGSGGVRFFALDNEPMLWNSTHRDVHPVEVNYAEIWQRTLDYAFAIKTQDPAALVFGPVVWGWCAYFYSAADGCVPGLDYNTYGPFLEWYLQQVKDYETAYGVRLVDYLDIHYYPQANNVALSDDESPGTAAVRLRSVKSLFDPTYSDESWVGQPVQLIPRMKNIIAQKAPDTKLAITEYNWGNDNGLPSALAQAEVLAIFAREGIDLATRWTVPEVGSRVEDAFKIHLNYDGTGGRIEGDSVQAVSSNINDVAIYSFHGTDAKLYVLLFNKSLTDQEADVQVTGGITGSIHLWGFDAESQLTYKGTATASPSGFSLTMPSYSVRLAVTTLNCTLPSQATNLHLQKSDSSLLLTWTNVSEATDYVIYEDASPSGSFPTQTGSATNGSTGILIPAPTGSRFYLVAARNACGESSKK
;
A
#
# COMPACT_ATOMS: atom_id res chain seq x y z
N GLY A 1 2.06 -11.75 3.96
CA GLY A 1 0.94 -12.65 3.70
C GLY A 1 1.01 -13.99 4.39
N ASN A 2 0.81 -15.06 3.61
CA ASN A 2 0.61 -16.49 3.96
C ASN A 2 0.54 -16.85 5.44
N SER A 3 1.66 -16.82 6.18
CA SER A 3 1.67 -17.26 7.58
C SER A 3 0.72 -16.48 8.51
N THR A 4 0.35 -15.24 8.16
CA THR A 4 -0.58 -14.42 8.97
C THR A 4 -2.02 -14.92 8.93
N THR A 5 -2.45 -15.58 7.85
CA THR A 5 -3.76 -16.26 7.72
C THR A 5 -3.99 -17.29 8.83
N ARG A 6 -2.91 -17.89 9.33
CA ARG A 6 -2.93 -18.95 10.35
C ARG A 6 -2.18 -18.53 11.61
N TYR A 7 -2.12 -17.22 11.91
CA TYR A 7 -1.50 -16.71 13.13
C TYR A 7 -2.45 -16.80 14.33
N SER A 8 -1.94 -17.31 15.45
CA SER A 8 -2.65 -17.37 16.73
C SER A 8 -2.00 -16.42 17.73
N TRP A 9 -2.65 -15.27 17.97
CA TRP A 9 -2.11 -14.22 18.85
C TRP A 9 -1.98 -14.65 20.31
N GLN A 10 -2.82 -15.59 20.77
CA GLN A 10 -2.83 -16.05 22.16
C GLN A 10 -1.59 -16.87 22.52
N VAL A 11 -1.05 -17.61 21.56
CA VAL A 11 0.10 -18.52 21.76
C VAL A 11 1.31 -18.14 20.92
N ASP A 12 1.21 -17.06 20.13
CA ASP A 12 2.23 -16.54 19.22
C ASP A 12 2.83 -17.61 18.29
N VAL A 13 1.95 -18.30 17.59
CA VAL A 13 2.29 -19.39 16.65
C VAL A 13 1.60 -19.15 15.33
N SER A 14 2.33 -19.35 14.24
CA SER A 14 1.77 -19.34 12.88
C SER A 14 2.04 -20.66 12.18
N ASN A 15 1.08 -21.11 11.38
CA ASN A 15 1.31 -22.19 10.42
C ASN A 15 2.04 -21.63 9.18
N ARG A 16 3.06 -22.34 8.69
CA ARG A 16 3.87 -21.93 7.52
C ARG A 16 3.27 -22.34 6.19
N ALA A 17 2.00 -22.76 6.17
CA ALA A 17 1.26 -23.04 4.95
C ALA A 17 1.99 -24.06 4.04
N SER A 18 1.68 -24.07 2.75
CA SER A 18 2.46 -24.80 1.77
C SER A 18 3.90 -24.30 1.64
N ASP A 19 4.21 -23.08 2.10
CA ASP A 19 5.55 -22.50 2.02
C ASP A 19 6.59 -23.33 2.79
N TRP A 20 6.16 -23.97 3.89
CA TRP A 20 7.01 -24.89 4.64
C TRP A 20 6.21 -26.01 5.32
N PHE A 21 5.87 -27.06 4.56
CA PHE A 21 5.33 -28.35 5.02
C PHE A 21 4.14 -28.25 5.99
N TYR A 22 3.34 -27.18 5.91
CA TYR A 22 2.18 -26.90 6.75
C TYR A 22 2.50 -26.98 8.25
N LEU A 23 3.71 -26.55 8.61
CA LEU A 23 4.23 -26.62 9.97
C LEU A 23 3.69 -25.48 10.83
N ASN A 24 3.14 -25.79 12.00
CA ASN A 24 3.02 -24.83 13.09
C ASN A 24 4.40 -24.58 13.68
N ILE A 25 4.88 -23.34 13.61
CA ILE A 25 6.15 -22.95 14.21
C ILE A 25 5.87 -21.79 15.15
N ALA A 26 6.18 -21.98 16.42
CA ALA A 26 6.14 -20.93 17.42
C ALA A 26 7.09 -19.80 17.04
N ASN A 27 6.64 -18.56 17.13
CA ASN A 27 7.52 -17.43 16.98
C ASN A 27 8.40 -17.28 18.23
N GLU A 28 9.56 -16.67 18.05
CA GLU A 28 10.49 -16.39 19.14
C GLU A 28 9.88 -15.35 20.09
N THR A 29 9.61 -15.76 21.33
CA THR A 29 9.05 -14.90 22.37
C THR A 29 9.22 -15.55 23.76
N ASP A 30 9.01 -14.78 24.82
CA ASP A 30 8.92 -15.29 26.19
C ASP A 30 7.51 -15.86 26.42
N GLU A 31 7.42 -17.18 26.54
CA GLU A 31 6.14 -17.89 26.67
C GLU A 31 5.37 -17.50 27.93
N ASP A 32 6.07 -17.16 29.02
CA ASP A 32 5.46 -16.78 30.29
C ASP A 32 4.76 -15.40 30.23
N GLN A 33 4.99 -14.63 29.16
CA GLN A 33 4.39 -13.31 28.95
C GLN A 33 3.15 -13.34 28.05
N LEU A 34 2.90 -14.43 27.34
CA LEU A 34 1.83 -14.47 26.35
C LEU A 34 0.43 -14.28 26.96
N PRO A 35 -0.48 -13.56 26.27
CA PRO A 35 -0.32 -12.98 24.93
C PRO A 35 0.47 -11.67 24.88
N ASP A 36 0.78 -11.06 26.03
CA ASP A 36 1.63 -9.86 26.07
C ASP A 36 3.01 -10.16 25.47
N ASN A 37 3.58 -9.16 24.81
CA ASN A 37 4.90 -9.25 24.19
C ASN A 37 4.99 -10.37 23.12
N SER A 38 3.87 -10.78 22.52
CA SER A 38 3.88 -11.60 21.30
C SER A 38 4.63 -10.90 20.14
N THR A 39 5.00 -11.63 19.08
CA THR A 39 5.60 -11.03 17.88
C THR A 39 4.73 -9.91 17.28
N ALA A 40 3.39 -10.06 17.29
CA ALA A 40 2.49 -9.02 16.79
C ALA A 40 2.48 -7.79 17.70
N ASP A 41 2.52 -7.99 19.02
CA ASP A 41 2.60 -6.91 20.00
C ASP A 41 3.89 -6.08 19.81
N ARG A 42 5.04 -6.73 19.68
CA ARG A 42 6.30 -6.04 19.40
C ARG A 42 6.29 -5.32 18.06
N PHE A 43 5.72 -5.94 17.02
CA PHE A 43 5.56 -5.29 15.73
C PHE A 43 4.72 -4.00 15.83
N ILE A 44 3.64 -4.02 16.61
CA ILE A 44 2.82 -2.83 16.88
C ILE A 44 3.64 -1.77 17.61
N ASP A 45 4.33 -2.16 18.70
CA ASP A 45 5.10 -1.23 19.53
C ASP A 45 6.24 -0.58 18.74
N ASP A 46 7.02 -1.38 18.01
CA ASP A 46 8.13 -0.91 17.17
C ASP A 46 7.63 0.04 16.05
N SER A 47 6.49 -0.28 15.45
CA SER A 47 5.88 0.57 14.41
C SER A 47 5.47 1.92 14.97
N LEU A 48 4.76 1.94 16.10
CA LEU A 48 4.28 3.16 16.74
C LEU A 48 5.45 4.01 17.29
N GLU A 49 6.48 3.38 17.87
CA GLU A 49 7.70 4.07 18.32
C GLU A 49 8.43 4.74 17.15
N ALA A 50 8.43 4.09 15.98
CA ALA A 50 8.96 4.67 14.74
C ALA A 50 8.05 5.72 14.08
N GLY A 51 6.90 6.05 14.68
CA GLY A 51 5.92 6.99 14.12
C GLY A 51 5.20 6.47 12.86
N SER A 52 5.16 5.15 12.69
CA SER A 52 4.49 4.44 11.59
C SER A 52 3.16 3.84 12.04
N GLU A 53 2.30 3.48 11.09
CA GLU A 53 1.00 2.88 11.36
C GLU A 53 1.02 1.40 10.96
N PRO A 54 0.89 0.45 11.91
CA PRO A 54 0.91 -0.97 11.59
C PRO A 54 -0.38 -1.39 10.87
N VAL A 55 -0.25 -2.23 9.85
CA VAL A 55 -1.36 -2.95 9.23
C VAL A 55 -1.40 -4.37 9.80
N ILE A 56 -2.45 -4.72 10.53
CA ILE A 56 -2.57 -6.02 11.18
C ILE A 56 -3.51 -6.92 10.38
N THR A 57 -3.00 -8.04 9.88
CA THR A 57 -3.81 -9.08 9.24
C THR A 57 -4.61 -9.86 10.29
N MET A 58 -5.93 -9.88 10.14
CA MET A 58 -6.85 -10.62 10.97
C MET A 58 -7.22 -11.95 10.30
N PRO A 59 -7.01 -13.12 10.94
CA PRO A 59 -7.33 -14.40 10.32
C PRO A 59 -8.85 -14.55 10.19
N ILE A 60 -9.33 -14.76 8.97
CA ILE A 60 -10.75 -15.01 8.66
C ILE A 60 -10.96 -16.36 8.00
N ILE A 61 -9.90 -17.11 7.68
CA ILE A 61 -9.98 -18.48 7.13
C ILE A 61 -10.72 -19.45 8.06
N GLY A 62 -10.73 -19.16 9.37
CA GLY A 62 -11.48 -19.89 10.39
C GLY A 62 -10.67 -20.91 11.18
N TRP A 63 -9.34 -20.97 10.99
CA TRP A 63 -8.46 -21.95 11.63
C TRP A 63 -7.16 -21.33 12.12
N THR A 64 -6.79 -21.56 13.38
CA THR A 64 -5.49 -21.13 13.91
C THR A 64 -4.86 -22.21 14.80
N PRO A 65 -3.52 -22.23 14.94
CA PRO A 65 -2.83 -23.01 15.97
C PRO A 65 -3.38 -22.72 17.38
N PHE A 66 -3.30 -23.71 18.27
CA PHE A 66 -3.83 -23.65 19.64
C PHE A 66 -2.80 -23.89 20.74
N ASP A 67 -1.59 -24.30 20.38
CA ASP A 67 -0.47 -24.50 21.29
C ASP A 67 0.86 -24.15 20.59
N ARG A 68 1.94 -24.09 21.36
CA ARG A 68 3.30 -23.82 20.88
C ARG A 68 4.03 -25.08 20.42
N ILE A 69 3.36 -26.23 20.38
CA ILE A 69 3.97 -27.49 19.93
C ILE A 69 4.09 -27.45 18.41
N THR A 70 5.26 -27.86 17.89
CA THR A 70 5.40 -28.02 16.44
C THR A 70 4.50 -29.16 15.94
N ARG A 71 3.63 -28.83 14.99
CA ARG A 71 2.64 -29.73 14.36
C ARG A 71 2.69 -29.55 12.85
N TRP A 72 2.16 -30.49 12.06
CA TRP A 72 2.13 -30.41 10.61
C TRP A 72 0.82 -30.99 10.05
N GLY A 73 0.28 -30.36 9.00
CA GLY A 73 -1.05 -30.69 8.47
C GLY A 73 -1.12 -32.04 7.74
N PHE A 74 0.02 -32.55 7.27
CA PHE A 74 0.11 -33.78 6.49
C PHE A 74 1.17 -34.74 7.04
N SER A 75 0.88 -35.34 8.20
CA SER A 75 1.73 -36.39 8.79
C SER A 75 1.87 -37.61 7.87
N VAL A 76 3.10 -38.05 7.61
CA VAL A 76 3.38 -39.29 6.86
C VAL A 76 2.84 -40.52 7.60
N ALA A 77 2.96 -40.53 8.93
CA ALA A 77 2.45 -41.61 9.77
C ALA A 77 0.91 -41.71 9.73
N LEU A 78 0.20 -40.60 9.53
CA LEU A 78 -1.27 -40.59 9.45
C LEU A 78 -1.80 -40.77 8.02
N TYR A 79 -1.13 -40.16 7.03
CA TYR A 79 -1.67 -40.02 5.66
C TYR A 79 -0.88 -40.78 4.60
N GLY A 80 0.13 -41.55 5.01
CA GLY A 80 0.95 -42.39 4.14
C GLY A 80 2.14 -41.65 3.54
N GLU A 81 2.89 -42.39 2.71
CA GLU A 81 4.09 -41.89 2.04
C GLU A 81 3.76 -40.72 1.11
N GLN A 82 4.62 -39.71 1.15
CA GLN A 82 4.47 -38.46 0.41
C GLN A 82 5.72 -38.18 -0.42
N GLU A 83 5.56 -37.39 -1.49
CA GLU A 83 6.63 -37.06 -2.42
C GLU A 83 7.83 -36.41 -1.70
N TRP A 84 7.54 -35.49 -0.78
CA TRP A 84 8.55 -34.81 0.03
C TRP A 84 8.14 -34.76 1.49
N THR A 85 9.16 -34.81 2.35
CA THR A 85 9.07 -34.44 3.76
C THR A 85 10.08 -33.33 4.05
N GLU A 86 9.93 -32.64 5.17
CA GLU A 86 10.89 -31.60 5.57
C GLU A 86 12.32 -32.14 5.52
N CYS A 87 12.54 -33.39 5.96
CA CYS A 87 13.86 -34.03 5.91
C CYS A 87 14.35 -34.39 4.51
N THR A 88 13.51 -34.96 3.64
CA THR A 88 13.97 -35.35 2.30
C THR A 88 14.27 -34.13 1.43
N TYR A 89 13.50 -33.04 1.61
CA TYR A 89 13.72 -31.78 0.90
C TYR A 89 14.99 -31.06 1.36
N THR A 90 15.28 -31.07 2.66
CA THR A 90 16.41 -30.33 3.25
C THR A 90 17.71 -31.12 3.33
N GLY A 91 17.72 -32.38 2.93
CA GLY A 91 18.91 -33.23 2.96
C GLY A 91 19.25 -33.77 4.36
N TRP A 92 18.24 -34.08 5.17
CA TRP A 92 18.35 -34.70 6.50
C TRP A 92 19.21 -33.94 7.54
N PRO A 93 19.03 -32.62 7.73
CA PRO A 93 19.67 -31.91 8.82
C PRO A 93 19.08 -32.37 10.18
N PRO A 94 19.82 -32.24 11.30
CA PRO A 94 19.38 -32.76 12.60
C PRO A 94 18.06 -32.16 13.14
N TRP A 95 17.62 -31.01 12.63
CA TRP A 95 16.42 -30.30 13.05
C TRP A 95 15.17 -30.66 12.24
N CYS A 96 15.30 -31.40 11.14
CA CYS A 96 14.18 -31.71 10.26
C CYS A 96 13.22 -32.74 10.88
N ARG A 97 11.97 -32.72 10.42
CA ARG A 97 10.92 -33.66 10.83
C ARG A 97 10.62 -34.63 9.69
N PRO A 98 10.97 -35.92 9.81
CA PRO A 98 10.73 -36.87 8.72
C PRO A 98 9.25 -37.18 8.51
N ASP A 99 8.41 -36.86 9.50
CA ASP A 99 6.97 -37.08 9.44
C ASP A 99 6.19 -35.89 8.84
N ALA A 100 6.81 -34.72 8.71
CA ALA A 100 6.18 -33.53 8.14
C ALA A 100 6.19 -33.60 6.62
N GLY A 101 5.10 -34.06 6.02
CA GLY A 101 4.94 -34.21 4.56
C GLY A 101 4.43 -32.96 3.86
N ASN A 102 4.67 -32.87 2.55
CA ASN A 102 4.27 -31.73 1.70
C ASN A 102 2.79 -31.77 1.26
N GLY A 103 2.03 -32.78 1.69
CA GLY A 103 0.63 -32.97 1.34
C GLY A 103 0.40 -33.55 -0.05
N PHE A 104 1.40 -34.17 -0.68
CA PHE A 104 1.25 -34.85 -1.97
C PHE A 104 1.78 -36.28 -1.88
N HIS A 105 1.02 -37.23 -2.42
CA HIS A 105 1.48 -38.61 -2.60
C HIS A 105 2.66 -38.67 -3.59
N THR A 106 3.39 -39.79 -3.59
CA THR A 106 4.57 -40.00 -4.46
C THR A 106 4.26 -40.01 -5.96
N ASP A 107 2.98 -40.10 -6.35
CA ASP A 107 2.50 -39.98 -7.72
C ASP A 107 2.09 -38.54 -8.11
N GLY A 108 2.27 -37.57 -7.21
CA GLY A 108 1.92 -36.16 -7.39
C GLY A 108 0.46 -35.82 -7.12
N THR A 109 -0.38 -36.78 -6.72
CA THR A 109 -1.77 -36.49 -6.33
C THR A 109 -1.83 -35.89 -4.92
N PRO A 110 -2.74 -34.93 -4.64
CA PRO A 110 -2.84 -34.33 -3.33
C PRO A 110 -3.34 -35.35 -2.30
N VAL A 111 -2.75 -35.34 -1.10
CA VAL A 111 -3.33 -35.96 0.09
C VAL A 111 -4.65 -35.25 0.39
N THR A 112 -5.72 -36.01 0.59
CA THR A 112 -7.07 -35.49 0.89
C THR A 112 -7.64 -36.13 2.14
N GLY A 113 -8.61 -35.45 2.77
CA GLY A 113 -9.25 -35.95 4.00
C GLY A 113 -8.37 -35.89 5.24
N ASN A 114 -7.28 -35.10 5.21
CA ASN A 114 -6.52 -34.80 6.41
C ASN A 114 -7.39 -34.02 7.42
N ASN A 115 -7.08 -34.18 8.70
CA ASN A 115 -7.84 -33.58 9.77
C ASN A 115 -7.29 -32.19 10.13
N PRO A 116 -8.04 -31.10 9.93
CA PRO A 116 -7.59 -29.75 10.33
C PRO A 116 -7.22 -29.62 11.81
N PHE A 117 -7.79 -30.49 12.67
CA PHE A 117 -7.50 -30.51 14.10
C PHE A 117 -6.09 -31.03 14.45
N ASP A 118 -5.35 -31.57 13.48
CA ASP A 118 -3.95 -31.98 13.69
C ASP A 118 -3.06 -30.77 14.01
N THR A 119 -3.37 -29.61 13.42
CA THR A 119 -2.63 -28.36 13.57
C THR A 119 -3.45 -27.21 14.12
N SER A 120 -4.78 -27.29 14.19
CA SER A 120 -5.59 -26.10 14.46
C SER A 120 -6.88 -26.32 15.22
N ILE A 121 -7.40 -25.22 15.76
CA ILE A 121 -8.77 -25.11 16.25
C ILE A 121 -9.57 -24.17 15.34
N THR A 122 -10.89 -24.32 15.39
CA THR A 122 -11.80 -23.38 14.74
C THR A 122 -11.82 -22.04 15.48
N ILE A 123 -11.74 -20.94 14.75
CA ILE A 123 -11.96 -19.58 15.28
C ILE A 123 -13.23 -18.96 14.70
N THR A 124 -13.75 -17.95 15.39
CA THR A 124 -14.93 -17.17 14.97
C THR A 124 -14.60 -15.67 15.04
N PRO A 125 -15.51 -14.76 14.63
CA PRO A 125 -15.27 -13.32 14.77
C PRO A 125 -14.90 -12.87 16.19
N SER A 126 -15.32 -13.61 17.24
CA SER A 126 -14.93 -13.30 18.62
C SER A 126 -13.42 -13.36 18.84
N PHE A 127 -12.73 -14.28 18.16
CA PHE A 127 -11.26 -14.41 18.26
C PHE A 127 -10.55 -13.14 17.79
N VAL A 128 -11.05 -12.54 16.71
CA VAL A 128 -10.54 -11.30 16.13
C VAL A 128 -10.89 -10.10 17.02
N THR A 129 -12.13 -10.02 17.53
CA THR A 129 -12.51 -8.91 18.42
C THR A 129 -11.81 -8.98 19.79
N ASP A 130 -11.56 -10.17 20.31
CA ASP A 130 -10.76 -10.36 21.54
C ASP A 130 -9.32 -9.92 21.31
N TRP A 131 -8.75 -10.20 20.13
CA TRP A 131 -7.41 -9.70 19.77
C TRP A 131 -7.39 -8.18 19.65
N MET A 132 -8.39 -7.58 19.00
CA MET A 132 -8.53 -6.12 18.96
C MET A 132 -8.66 -5.51 20.36
N ALA A 133 -9.39 -6.15 21.28
CA ALA A 133 -9.50 -5.71 22.66
C ALA A 133 -8.16 -5.78 23.41
N HIS A 134 -7.38 -6.85 23.19
CA HIS A 134 -6.00 -6.98 23.69
C HIS A 134 -5.12 -5.82 23.19
N ILE A 135 -5.08 -5.60 21.87
CA ILE A 135 -4.32 -4.50 21.25
C ILE A 135 -4.77 -3.15 21.84
N ALA A 136 -6.07 -2.88 21.91
CA ALA A 136 -6.60 -1.62 22.40
C ALA A 136 -6.31 -1.40 23.90
N SER A 137 -6.23 -2.46 24.70
CA SER A 137 -5.86 -2.35 26.11
C SER A 137 -4.41 -1.91 26.32
N ARG A 138 -3.54 -2.21 25.34
CA ARG A 138 -2.11 -1.86 25.34
C ARG A 138 -1.86 -0.47 24.77
N VAL A 139 -2.37 -0.21 23.56
CA VAL A 139 -2.00 0.99 22.76
C VAL A 139 -3.18 1.92 22.45
N GLY A 140 -4.36 1.64 23.00
CA GLY A 140 -5.59 2.40 22.74
C GLY A 140 -6.35 1.95 21.49
N THR A 141 -7.60 2.41 21.36
CA THR A 141 -8.43 2.19 20.17
C THR A 141 -7.93 2.99 18.97
N ALA A 142 -8.37 2.67 17.77
CA ALA A 142 -8.06 3.42 16.54
C ALA A 142 -8.40 4.91 16.70
N GLY A 143 -9.57 5.21 17.27
CA GLY A 143 -10.02 6.59 17.55
C GLY A 143 -9.21 7.33 18.61
N SER A 144 -8.38 6.61 19.39
CA SER A 144 -7.52 7.18 20.45
C SER A 144 -6.04 7.22 20.05
N GLY A 145 -5.72 6.96 18.78
CA GLY A 145 -4.35 6.94 18.27
C GLY A 145 -3.64 5.59 18.36
N GLY A 146 -4.35 4.50 18.67
CA GLY A 146 -3.83 3.14 18.59
C GLY A 146 -3.92 2.56 17.18
N VAL A 147 -3.84 1.23 17.06
CA VAL A 147 -3.88 0.53 15.76
C VAL A 147 -5.20 0.80 15.04
N ARG A 148 -5.10 1.31 13.81
CA ARG A 148 -6.28 1.64 12.98
C ARG A 148 -6.46 0.77 11.75
N PHE A 149 -5.44 0.06 11.27
CA PHE A 149 -5.50 -0.66 9.99
C PHE A 149 -5.58 -2.17 10.19
N PHE A 150 -6.65 -2.78 9.68
CA PHE A 150 -6.92 -4.21 9.84
C PHE A 150 -7.24 -4.87 8.49
N ALA A 151 -6.42 -5.82 8.06
CA ALA A 151 -6.63 -6.55 6.82
C ALA A 151 -7.42 -7.83 7.05
N LEU A 152 -8.42 -8.08 6.20
CA LEU A 152 -9.21 -9.31 6.23
C LEU A 152 -8.40 -10.44 5.58
N ASP A 153 -7.56 -11.07 6.39
CA ASP A 153 -6.73 -12.21 6.02
C ASP A 153 -5.72 -11.86 4.89
N ASN A 154 -5.36 -12.84 4.08
CA ASN A 154 -4.41 -12.73 2.99
C ASN A 154 -4.76 -13.70 1.86
N GLU A 155 -4.85 -13.19 0.64
CA GLU A 155 -4.97 -13.96 -0.60
C GLU A 155 -6.02 -15.09 -0.55
N PRO A 156 -7.29 -14.78 -0.22
CA PRO A 156 -8.33 -15.81 -0.04
C PRO A 156 -8.53 -16.70 -1.25
N MET A 157 -8.29 -16.18 -2.46
CA MET A 157 -8.38 -16.96 -3.70
C MET A 157 -7.20 -17.94 -3.91
N LEU A 158 -6.28 -18.05 -2.96
CA LEU A 158 -5.23 -19.06 -2.91
C LEU A 158 -5.34 -19.99 -1.71
N TRP A 159 -6.32 -19.85 -0.81
CA TRP A 159 -6.43 -20.69 0.39
C TRP A 159 -6.47 -22.19 0.08
N ASN A 160 -7.13 -22.58 -1.02
CA ASN A 160 -7.20 -23.97 -1.50
C ASN A 160 -5.86 -24.56 -1.97
N SER A 161 -4.87 -23.72 -2.21
CA SER A 161 -3.49 -24.12 -2.50
C SER A 161 -2.59 -23.89 -1.30
N THR A 162 -2.49 -22.64 -0.85
CA THR A 162 -1.57 -22.20 0.20
C THR A 162 -1.90 -22.83 1.56
N HIS A 163 -3.18 -22.92 1.91
CA HIS A 163 -3.68 -23.43 3.20
C HIS A 163 -4.53 -24.69 3.02
N ARG A 164 -4.17 -25.53 2.04
CA ARG A 164 -4.92 -26.74 1.65
C ARG A 164 -5.12 -27.72 2.82
N ASP A 165 -4.25 -27.68 3.83
CA ASP A 165 -4.38 -28.50 5.03
C ASP A 165 -5.66 -28.22 5.83
N VAL A 166 -6.24 -27.02 5.74
CA VAL A 166 -7.47 -26.64 6.47
C VAL A 166 -8.59 -26.09 5.60
N HIS A 167 -8.25 -25.61 4.39
CA HIS A 167 -9.22 -25.05 3.46
C HIS A 167 -8.90 -25.57 2.05
N PRO A 168 -9.21 -26.84 1.71
CA PRO A 168 -8.88 -27.41 0.40
C PRO A 168 -9.90 -27.09 -0.71
N VAL A 169 -11.06 -26.51 -0.35
CA VAL A 169 -12.13 -26.21 -1.30
C VAL A 169 -11.89 -24.82 -1.87
N GLU A 170 -12.04 -24.66 -3.18
CA GLU A 170 -11.85 -23.36 -3.84
C GLU A 170 -12.83 -22.31 -3.31
N VAL A 171 -12.29 -21.15 -2.91
CA VAL A 171 -13.09 -20.04 -2.39
C VAL A 171 -14.04 -19.50 -3.45
N ASN A 172 -15.29 -19.46 -3.00
CA ASN A 172 -16.49 -18.80 -3.47
C ASN A 172 -16.60 -17.27 -3.53
N TYR A 173 -17.37 -16.67 -4.44
CA TYR A 173 -17.92 -15.31 -4.19
C TYR A 173 -18.79 -15.26 -2.92
N ALA A 174 -19.73 -16.21 -2.77
CA ALA A 174 -20.63 -16.23 -1.62
C ALA A 174 -19.87 -16.47 -0.31
N GLU A 175 -18.88 -17.36 -0.33
CA GLU A 175 -18.03 -17.61 0.83
C GLU A 175 -17.26 -16.36 1.27
N ILE A 176 -16.50 -15.71 0.36
CA ILE A 176 -15.66 -14.59 0.76
C ILE A 176 -16.48 -13.38 1.21
N TRP A 177 -17.67 -13.18 0.63
CA TRP A 177 -18.58 -12.15 1.09
C TRP A 177 -19.18 -12.46 2.46
N GLN A 178 -19.57 -13.72 2.73
CA GLN A 178 -20.05 -14.09 4.06
C GLN A 178 -18.97 -13.88 5.13
N ARG A 179 -17.72 -14.26 4.84
CA ARG A 179 -16.59 -13.99 5.75
C ARG A 179 -16.34 -12.49 5.94
N THR A 180 -16.45 -11.70 4.87
CA THR A 180 -16.36 -10.24 4.97
C THR A 180 -17.46 -9.69 5.88
N LEU A 181 -18.72 -10.11 5.68
CA LEU A 181 -19.84 -9.72 6.53
C LEU A 181 -19.57 -10.06 8.00
N ASP A 182 -19.18 -11.31 8.29
CA ASP A 182 -19.03 -11.78 9.67
C ASP A 182 -17.89 -11.05 10.40
N TYR A 183 -16.72 -10.94 9.77
CA TYR A 183 -15.52 -10.42 10.42
C TYR A 183 -15.43 -8.88 10.36
N ALA A 184 -15.72 -8.26 9.21
CA ALA A 184 -15.66 -6.80 9.10
C ALA A 184 -16.75 -6.13 9.95
N PHE A 185 -17.95 -6.72 10.03
CA PHE A 185 -18.99 -6.22 10.93
C PHE A 185 -18.55 -6.30 12.40
N ALA A 186 -17.92 -7.40 12.81
CA ALA A 186 -17.42 -7.56 14.17
C ALA A 186 -16.30 -6.55 14.48
N ILE A 187 -15.36 -6.34 13.55
CA ILE A 187 -14.30 -5.32 13.65
C ILE A 187 -14.91 -3.93 13.82
N LYS A 188 -15.84 -3.53 12.93
CA LYS A 188 -16.49 -2.21 12.96
C LYS A 188 -17.37 -2.00 14.20
N THR A 189 -17.93 -3.07 14.75
CA THR A 189 -18.70 -3.03 16.00
C THR A 189 -17.79 -2.86 17.21
N GLN A 190 -16.64 -3.54 17.21
CA GLN A 190 -15.64 -3.46 18.27
C GLN A 190 -14.96 -2.08 18.30
N ASP A 191 -14.61 -1.54 17.12
CA ASP A 191 -14.02 -0.21 16.98
C ASP A 191 -14.51 0.47 15.69
N PRO A 192 -15.49 1.39 15.78
CA PRO A 192 -16.01 2.11 14.61
C PRO A 192 -14.97 2.97 13.86
N ALA A 193 -13.84 3.30 14.50
CA ALA A 193 -12.75 4.07 13.88
C ALA A 193 -11.71 3.17 13.17
N ALA A 194 -11.81 1.84 13.30
CA ALA A 194 -10.98 0.91 12.57
C ALA A 194 -11.21 1.02 11.06
N LEU A 195 -10.14 0.90 10.28
CA LEU A 195 -10.10 0.93 8.83
C LEU A 195 -9.74 -0.46 8.31
N VAL A 196 -10.64 -1.02 7.50
CA VAL A 196 -10.62 -2.42 7.08
C VAL A 196 -10.17 -2.54 5.62
N PHE A 197 -9.24 -3.47 5.37
CA PHE A 197 -8.71 -3.79 4.04
C PHE A 197 -9.32 -5.10 3.56
N GLY A 198 -9.75 -5.13 2.30
CA GLY A 198 -10.28 -6.35 1.69
C GLY A 198 -10.47 -6.21 0.18
N PRO A 199 -10.53 -7.33 -0.56
CA PRO A 199 -10.40 -8.71 -0.10
C PRO A 199 -8.95 -9.24 -0.04
N VAL A 200 -7.93 -8.40 -0.24
CA VAL A 200 -6.50 -8.76 -0.16
C VAL A 200 -6.10 -9.82 -1.19
N VAL A 201 -6.46 -9.60 -2.47
CA VAL A 201 -6.28 -10.60 -3.54
C VAL A 201 -4.88 -10.63 -4.14
N TRP A 202 -4.41 -11.83 -4.50
CA TRP A 202 -3.03 -12.12 -4.90
C TRP A 202 -2.55 -11.53 -6.23
N GLY A 203 -3.47 -11.18 -7.14
CA GLY A 203 -3.07 -10.66 -8.45
C GLY A 203 -4.09 -10.86 -9.57
N TRP A 204 -3.57 -10.84 -10.80
CA TRP A 204 -4.35 -10.63 -12.04
C TRP A 204 -5.65 -11.44 -12.14
N CYS A 205 -5.60 -12.76 -11.95
CA CYS A 205 -6.79 -13.61 -12.07
C CYS A 205 -7.83 -13.25 -10.99
N ALA A 206 -7.38 -13.09 -9.74
CA ALA A 206 -8.25 -12.80 -8.61
C ALA A 206 -8.79 -11.36 -8.61
N TYR A 207 -8.42 -10.52 -9.58
CA TYR A 207 -9.14 -9.27 -9.81
C TYR A 207 -10.51 -9.50 -10.46
N PHE A 208 -10.66 -10.61 -11.20
CA PHE A 208 -11.81 -10.86 -12.05
C PHE A 208 -12.57 -12.13 -11.68
N TYR A 209 -11.92 -13.13 -11.09
CA TYR A 209 -12.48 -14.46 -10.89
C TYR A 209 -12.28 -14.94 -9.45
N SER A 210 -13.14 -15.87 -9.01
CA SER A 210 -12.95 -16.61 -7.76
C SER A 210 -11.93 -17.72 -7.94
N ALA A 211 -11.48 -18.33 -6.84
CA ALA A 211 -10.67 -19.54 -6.93
C ALA A 211 -11.44 -20.69 -7.62
N ALA A 212 -12.76 -20.77 -7.42
CA ALA A 212 -13.61 -21.80 -8.02
C ALA A 212 -13.76 -21.65 -9.54
N ASP A 213 -13.64 -20.42 -10.04
CA ASP A 213 -13.61 -20.11 -11.48
C ASP A 213 -12.18 -20.19 -12.08
N GLY A 214 -11.15 -20.08 -11.24
CA GLY A 214 -9.75 -20.08 -11.64
C GLY A 214 -9.30 -18.76 -12.28
N CYS A 215 -8.81 -18.79 -13.52
CA CYS A 215 -8.36 -17.60 -14.25
C CYS A 215 -9.17 -17.30 -15.52
N VAL A 216 -10.40 -17.81 -15.58
CA VAL A 216 -11.32 -17.65 -16.71
C VAL A 216 -12.76 -17.53 -16.21
N PRO A 217 -13.71 -17.02 -17.01
CA PRO A 217 -15.12 -16.99 -16.63
C PRO A 217 -15.66 -18.38 -16.26
N GLY A 218 -16.11 -18.54 -15.01
CA GLY A 218 -16.81 -19.73 -14.52
C GLY A 218 -18.21 -19.41 -14.00
N LEU A 219 -18.69 -20.19 -13.03
CA LEU A 219 -20.06 -20.06 -12.53
C LEU A 219 -20.28 -18.73 -11.79
N ASP A 220 -19.34 -18.34 -10.95
CA ASP A 220 -19.44 -17.09 -10.17
C ASP A 220 -19.43 -15.89 -11.11
N TYR A 221 -18.46 -15.84 -12.02
CA TYR A 221 -18.34 -14.77 -13.01
C TYR A 221 -19.59 -14.66 -13.89
N ASN A 222 -20.12 -15.78 -14.39
CA ASN A 222 -21.31 -15.74 -15.24
C ASN A 222 -22.57 -15.30 -14.48
N THR A 223 -22.60 -15.46 -13.16
CA THR A 223 -23.72 -15.05 -12.31
C THR A 223 -23.62 -13.59 -11.89
N TYR A 224 -22.42 -13.14 -11.53
CA TYR A 224 -22.21 -11.88 -10.80
C TYR A 224 -21.33 -10.87 -11.54
N GLY A 225 -20.58 -11.31 -12.56
CA GLY A 225 -19.56 -10.52 -13.26
C GLY A 225 -18.17 -10.58 -12.61
N PRO A 226 -17.27 -9.65 -12.97
CA PRO A 226 -15.91 -9.60 -12.44
C PRO A 226 -15.86 -9.45 -10.91
N PHE A 227 -14.98 -10.20 -10.26
CA PHE A 227 -14.94 -10.33 -8.81
C PHE A 227 -14.84 -9.02 -8.06
N LEU A 228 -13.82 -8.19 -8.31
CA LEU A 228 -13.65 -6.95 -7.54
C LEU A 228 -14.76 -5.93 -7.80
N GLU A 229 -15.35 -5.92 -9.00
CA GLU A 229 -16.52 -5.10 -9.26
C GLU A 229 -17.73 -5.54 -8.42
N TRP A 230 -17.98 -6.85 -8.38
CA TRP A 230 -19.05 -7.41 -7.58
C TRP A 230 -18.81 -7.20 -6.08
N TYR A 231 -17.59 -7.47 -5.58
CA TYR A 231 -17.23 -7.32 -4.18
C TYR A 231 -17.42 -5.88 -3.69
N LEU A 232 -16.93 -4.87 -4.44
CA LEU A 232 -17.16 -3.48 -4.09
C LEU A 232 -18.62 -3.07 -4.17
N GLN A 233 -19.39 -3.60 -5.13
CA GLN A 233 -20.83 -3.36 -5.17
C GLN A 233 -21.51 -3.89 -3.89
N GLN A 234 -21.12 -5.08 -3.42
CA GLN A 234 -21.64 -5.62 -2.15
C GLN A 234 -21.30 -4.74 -0.95
N VAL A 235 -20.07 -4.20 -0.88
CA VAL A 235 -19.66 -3.22 0.15
C VAL A 235 -20.55 -1.99 0.10
N LYS A 236 -20.82 -1.44 -1.09
CA LYS A 236 -21.65 -0.24 -1.25
C LYS A 236 -23.12 -0.48 -0.94
N ASP A 237 -23.65 -1.63 -1.34
CA ASP A 237 -25.03 -2.03 -1.06
C ASP A 237 -25.24 -2.16 0.46
N TYR A 238 -24.29 -2.77 1.17
CA TYR A 238 -24.32 -2.86 2.62
C TYR A 238 -24.25 -1.48 3.29
N GLU A 239 -23.32 -0.62 2.87
CA GLU A 239 -23.22 0.76 3.39
C GLU A 239 -24.52 1.54 3.18
N THR A 240 -25.16 1.39 2.02
CA THR A 240 -26.43 2.06 1.72
C THR A 240 -27.57 1.56 2.59
N ALA A 241 -27.61 0.25 2.87
CA ALA A 241 -28.65 -0.37 3.67
C ALA A 241 -28.52 -0.09 5.18
N TYR A 242 -27.30 0.00 5.70
CA TYR A 242 -27.03 0.02 7.14
C TYR A 242 -26.28 1.26 7.64
N GLY A 243 -25.79 2.13 6.75
CA GLY A 243 -25.02 3.32 7.11
C GLY A 243 -23.60 3.03 7.62
N VAL A 244 -23.10 1.79 7.45
CA VAL A 244 -21.76 1.36 7.88
C VAL A 244 -21.01 0.80 6.69
N ARG A 245 -19.82 1.33 6.43
CA ARG A 245 -18.88 0.77 5.45
C ARG A 245 -18.08 -0.35 6.08
N LEU A 246 -18.15 -1.54 5.50
CA LEU A 246 -17.42 -2.72 6.00
C LEU A 246 -15.95 -2.75 5.55
N VAL A 247 -15.65 -2.25 4.36
CA VAL A 247 -14.30 -2.24 3.78
C VAL A 247 -13.97 -0.82 3.34
N ASP A 248 -12.89 -0.27 3.89
CA ASP A 248 -12.44 1.10 3.65
C ASP A 248 -11.37 1.18 2.56
N TYR A 249 -10.57 0.12 2.40
CA TYR A 249 -9.55 -0.01 1.36
C TYR A 249 -9.84 -1.23 0.49
N LEU A 250 -10.01 -1.00 -0.83
CA LEU A 250 -9.80 -2.06 -1.79
C LEU A 250 -8.32 -2.44 -1.73
N ASP A 251 -8.04 -3.66 -1.31
CA ASP A 251 -6.68 -4.14 -1.11
C ASP A 251 -6.33 -5.26 -2.09
N ILE A 252 -5.21 -5.09 -2.77
CA ILE A 252 -4.69 -5.98 -3.81
C ILE A 252 -3.18 -6.17 -3.68
N HIS A 253 -2.68 -7.29 -4.17
CA HIS A 253 -1.26 -7.54 -4.34
C HIS A 253 -0.87 -7.43 -5.81
N TYR A 254 0.35 -7.00 -6.09
CA TYR A 254 0.85 -6.93 -7.46
C TYR A 254 2.32 -7.33 -7.57
N TYR A 255 2.56 -8.43 -8.26
CA TYR A 255 3.89 -8.85 -8.68
C TYR A 255 3.96 -8.86 -10.22
N PRO A 256 4.94 -8.19 -10.86
CA PRO A 256 5.13 -8.27 -12.30
C PRO A 256 5.24 -9.72 -12.78
N GLN A 257 4.47 -10.05 -13.81
CA GLN A 257 4.35 -11.44 -14.29
C GLN A 257 5.40 -11.83 -15.32
N ALA A 258 6.24 -10.88 -15.75
CA ALA A 258 7.35 -11.15 -16.65
C ALA A 258 8.39 -12.05 -15.98
N ASN A 259 8.95 -12.99 -16.75
CA ASN A 259 9.92 -13.98 -16.25
C ASN A 259 11.07 -13.30 -15.51
N ASN A 260 11.40 -13.83 -14.32
CA ASN A 260 12.49 -13.38 -13.46
C ASN A 260 12.44 -11.89 -13.05
N VAL A 261 11.29 -11.21 -13.16
CA VAL A 261 11.20 -9.81 -12.72
C VAL A 261 10.91 -9.74 -11.22
N ALA A 262 9.75 -10.26 -10.79
CA ALA A 262 9.36 -10.26 -9.38
C ALA A 262 10.19 -11.28 -8.58
N LEU A 263 10.58 -10.90 -7.34
CA LEU A 263 11.20 -11.81 -6.37
C LEU A 263 12.44 -12.57 -6.89
N SER A 264 13.20 -11.96 -7.80
CA SER A 264 14.32 -12.59 -8.48
C SER A 264 15.59 -11.74 -8.40
N ASP A 265 16.73 -12.45 -8.36
CA ASP A 265 18.09 -11.89 -8.40
C ASP A 265 18.66 -11.74 -9.81
N ASP A 266 17.86 -12.00 -10.85
CA ASP A 266 18.29 -11.85 -12.24
C ASP A 266 18.38 -10.36 -12.64
N GLU A 267 19.61 -9.86 -12.68
CA GLU A 267 19.96 -8.51 -13.17
C GLU A 267 20.59 -8.55 -14.58
N SER A 268 20.36 -9.60 -15.36
CA SER A 268 20.82 -9.66 -16.74
C SER A 268 20.22 -8.53 -17.59
N PRO A 269 20.90 -8.05 -18.65
CA PRO A 269 20.40 -6.93 -19.45
C PRO A 269 18.99 -7.13 -20.01
N GLY A 270 18.59 -8.37 -20.33
CA GLY A 270 17.25 -8.70 -20.80
C GLY A 270 16.19 -8.49 -19.72
N THR A 271 16.41 -9.09 -18.54
CA THR A 271 15.50 -9.00 -17.39
C THR A 271 15.45 -7.56 -16.85
N ALA A 272 16.59 -6.87 -16.75
CA ALA A 272 16.68 -5.47 -16.36
C ALA A 272 15.85 -4.56 -17.28
N ALA A 273 15.93 -4.76 -18.60
CA ALA A 273 15.19 -3.95 -19.55
C ALA A 273 13.67 -4.16 -19.43
N VAL A 274 13.22 -5.41 -19.23
CA VAL A 274 11.79 -5.72 -19.02
C VAL A 274 11.32 -5.18 -17.66
N ARG A 275 12.09 -5.36 -16.59
CA ARG A 275 11.82 -4.85 -15.24
C ARG A 275 11.55 -3.34 -15.22
N LEU A 276 12.38 -2.57 -15.92
CA LEU A 276 12.25 -1.11 -15.99
C LEU A 276 11.09 -0.66 -16.90
N ARG A 277 10.66 -1.48 -17.86
CA ARG A 277 9.45 -1.21 -18.67
C ARG A 277 8.17 -1.63 -17.94
N SER A 278 8.20 -2.72 -17.18
CA SER A 278 7.00 -3.31 -16.55
C SER A 278 6.37 -2.43 -15.48
N VAL A 279 7.09 -1.43 -14.94
CA VAL A 279 6.49 -0.40 -14.08
C VAL A 279 5.31 0.32 -14.76
N LYS A 280 5.29 0.35 -16.11
CA LYS A 280 4.16 0.87 -16.88
C LYS A 280 2.88 0.09 -16.70
N SER A 281 2.93 -1.20 -16.36
CA SER A 281 1.73 -1.98 -16.05
C SER A 281 0.89 -1.38 -14.92
N LEU A 282 1.50 -0.53 -14.07
CA LEU A 282 0.79 0.19 -13.03
C LEU A 282 -0.16 1.27 -13.57
N PHE A 283 0.07 1.85 -14.76
CA PHE A 283 -0.68 3.04 -15.18
C PHE A 283 -0.93 3.19 -16.69
N ASP A 284 -0.07 2.63 -17.56
CA ASP A 284 -0.07 2.94 -18.98
C ASP A 284 -1.09 2.05 -19.73
N PRO A 285 -2.18 2.61 -20.29
CA PRO A 285 -3.17 1.83 -21.02
C PRO A 285 -2.67 1.34 -22.39
N THR A 286 -1.50 1.80 -22.84
CA THR A 286 -0.88 1.42 -24.11
C THR A 286 0.23 0.38 -23.96
N TYR A 287 0.68 0.12 -22.72
CA TYR A 287 1.67 -0.91 -22.44
C TYR A 287 1.01 -2.28 -22.35
N SER A 288 1.32 -3.15 -23.30
CA SER A 288 0.95 -4.58 -23.19
C SER A 288 1.95 -5.26 -22.27
N ASP A 289 1.46 -5.88 -21.20
CA ASP A 289 2.31 -6.57 -20.22
C ASP A 289 3.12 -7.68 -20.92
N GLU A 290 4.44 -7.66 -20.74
CA GLU A 290 5.41 -8.57 -21.38
C GLU A 290 5.46 -9.93 -20.66
N SER A 291 4.29 -10.53 -20.45
CA SER A 291 4.10 -11.80 -19.75
C SER A 291 2.95 -12.61 -20.37
N TRP A 292 2.53 -13.68 -19.69
CA TRP A 292 1.32 -14.42 -20.03
C TRP A 292 0.03 -13.58 -19.98
N VAL A 293 0.02 -12.44 -19.27
CA VAL A 293 -1.13 -11.52 -19.24
C VAL A 293 -1.39 -10.91 -20.61
N GLY A 294 -0.32 -10.53 -21.34
CA GLY A 294 -0.35 -10.20 -22.77
C GLY A 294 -1.28 -9.05 -23.16
N GLN A 295 -1.65 -8.16 -22.23
CA GLN A 295 -2.57 -7.05 -22.46
C GLN A 295 -2.31 -5.90 -21.47
N PRO A 296 -2.90 -4.70 -21.69
CA PRO A 296 -2.79 -3.60 -20.75
C PRO A 296 -3.39 -3.89 -19.38
N VAL A 297 -2.51 -4.02 -18.38
CA VAL A 297 -2.88 -4.16 -16.97
C VAL A 297 -3.51 -2.86 -16.47
N GLN A 298 -2.83 -1.72 -16.68
CA GLN A 298 -3.24 -0.37 -16.25
C GLN A 298 -3.77 -0.37 -14.81
N LEU A 299 -2.99 -0.99 -13.90
CA LEU A 299 -3.47 -1.45 -12.60
C LEU A 299 -4.20 -0.36 -11.82
N ILE A 300 -3.55 0.77 -11.60
CA ILE A 300 -4.05 1.84 -10.72
C ILE A 300 -5.25 2.54 -11.37
N PRO A 301 -5.19 2.98 -12.65
CA PRO A 301 -6.38 3.50 -13.34
C PRO A 301 -7.57 2.52 -13.37
N ARG A 302 -7.30 1.22 -13.56
CA ARG A 302 -8.33 0.16 -13.55
C ARG A 302 -9.01 0.08 -12.20
N MET A 303 -8.24 -0.04 -11.11
CA MET A 303 -8.81 -0.15 -9.77
C MET A 303 -9.53 1.12 -9.34
N LYS A 304 -8.97 2.30 -9.65
CA LYS A 304 -9.66 3.57 -9.39
C LYS A 304 -10.97 3.72 -10.15
N ASN A 305 -11.01 3.26 -11.40
CA ASN A 305 -12.26 3.25 -12.16
C ASN A 305 -13.30 2.27 -11.58
N ILE A 306 -12.88 1.08 -11.15
CA ILE A 306 -13.76 0.12 -10.47
C ILE A 306 -14.31 0.72 -9.16
N ILE A 307 -13.46 1.33 -8.32
CA ILE A 307 -13.84 2.04 -7.11
C ILE A 307 -14.87 3.13 -7.40
N ALA A 308 -14.57 4.03 -8.35
CA ALA A 308 -15.45 5.15 -8.68
C ALA A 308 -16.83 4.71 -9.18
N GLN A 309 -16.93 3.53 -9.82
CA GLN A 309 -18.19 3.00 -10.34
C GLN A 309 -18.99 2.21 -9.30
N LYS A 310 -18.32 1.45 -8.43
CA LYS A 310 -18.97 0.42 -7.58
C LYS A 310 -19.07 0.83 -6.13
N ALA A 311 -18.04 1.50 -5.61
CA ALA A 311 -18.01 1.96 -4.23
C ALA A 311 -17.19 3.26 -4.11
N PRO A 312 -17.77 4.41 -4.52
CA PRO A 312 -17.14 5.71 -4.29
C PRO A 312 -16.72 5.86 -2.82
N ASP A 313 -15.64 6.62 -2.60
CA ASP A 313 -15.02 6.87 -1.29
C ASP A 313 -14.23 5.68 -0.69
N THR A 314 -14.20 4.53 -1.36
CA THR A 314 -13.24 3.46 -1.01
C THR A 314 -11.84 3.89 -1.41
N LYS A 315 -10.86 3.67 -0.53
CA LYS A 315 -9.45 3.90 -0.80
C LYS A 315 -8.82 2.72 -1.55
N LEU A 316 -7.64 2.91 -2.11
CA LEU A 316 -6.89 1.87 -2.81
C LEU A 316 -5.58 1.57 -2.08
N ALA A 317 -5.39 0.32 -1.71
CA ALA A 317 -4.16 -0.21 -1.15
C ALA A 317 -3.49 -1.24 -2.08
N ILE A 318 -2.16 -1.23 -2.11
CA ILE A 318 -1.34 -2.29 -2.71
C ILE A 318 -0.44 -2.86 -1.60
N THR A 319 -0.94 -3.82 -0.83
CA THR A 319 -0.26 -4.28 0.40
C THR A 319 0.85 -5.31 0.17
N GLU A 320 1.00 -5.84 -1.05
CA GLU A 320 2.21 -6.53 -1.45
C GLU A 320 2.60 -6.19 -2.89
N TYR A 321 3.88 -5.88 -3.09
CA TYR A 321 4.51 -5.77 -4.40
C TYR A 321 6.02 -5.94 -4.30
N ASN A 322 6.67 -6.40 -5.39
CA ASN A 322 8.13 -6.51 -5.47
C ASN A 322 8.63 -6.56 -6.93
N TRP A 323 9.66 -5.79 -7.25
CA TRP A 323 10.26 -5.71 -8.60
C TRP A 323 11.63 -6.40 -8.76
N GLY A 324 12.07 -7.16 -7.76
CA GLY A 324 13.32 -7.92 -7.75
C GLY A 324 14.18 -7.69 -6.51
N ASN A 325 15.41 -8.19 -6.58
CA ASN A 325 16.46 -8.17 -5.56
C ASN A 325 16.69 -6.78 -4.94
N ASP A 326 17.09 -6.76 -3.67
CA ASP A 326 17.47 -5.57 -2.92
C ASP A 326 18.79 -4.92 -3.41
N ASN A 327 19.71 -5.69 -3.98
CA ASN A 327 21.05 -5.25 -4.34
C ASN A 327 21.24 -4.87 -5.82
N GLY A 328 20.26 -5.15 -6.67
CA GLY A 328 20.29 -4.81 -8.09
C GLY A 328 20.16 -3.31 -8.35
N LEU A 329 20.89 -2.77 -9.33
CA LEU A 329 20.71 -1.38 -9.75
C LEU A 329 19.40 -1.19 -10.54
N PRO A 330 19.07 -2.03 -11.54
CA PRO A 330 17.76 -1.96 -12.21
C PRO A 330 16.57 -2.18 -11.26
N SER A 331 16.67 -3.08 -10.27
CA SER A 331 15.62 -3.28 -9.27
C SER A 331 15.44 -2.07 -8.35
N ALA A 332 16.52 -1.46 -7.87
CA ALA A 332 16.45 -0.21 -7.11
C ALA A 332 15.87 0.94 -7.93
N LEU A 333 16.25 1.06 -9.21
CA LEU A 333 15.71 2.07 -10.10
C LEU A 333 14.22 1.86 -10.35
N ALA A 334 13.79 0.62 -10.59
CA ALA A 334 12.37 0.27 -10.71
C ALA A 334 11.60 0.57 -9.42
N GLN A 335 12.13 0.19 -8.26
CA GLN A 335 11.50 0.47 -6.96
C GLN A 335 11.31 1.97 -6.74
N ALA A 336 12.33 2.78 -7.06
CA ALA A 336 12.25 4.23 -6.91
C ALA A 336 11.19 4.83 -7.87
N GLU A 337 11.12 4.35 -9.12
CA GLU A 337 10.09 4.81 -10.05
C GLU A 337 8.68 4.37 -9.62
N VAL A 338 8.51 3.15 -9.09
CA VAL A 338 7.24 2.65 -8.56
C VAL A 338 6.68 3.56 -7.47
N LEU A 339 7.51 4.04 -6.53
CA LEU A 339 7.07 4.98 -5.49
C LEU A 339 6.60 6.32 -6.08
N ALA A 340 7.32 6.85 -7.08
CA ALA A 340 6.91 8.06 -7.78
C ALA A 340 5.60 7.88 -8.57
N ILE A 341 5.40 6.69 -9.18
CA ILE A 341 4.14 6.32 -9.84
C ILE A 341 3.01 6.22 -8.84
N PHE A 342 3.20 5.56 -7.70
CA PHE A 342 2.16 5.47 -6.66
C PHE A 342 1.72 6.85 -6.17
N ALA A 343 2.65 7.77 -5.96
CA ALA A 343 2.34 9.14 -5.58
C ALA A 343 1.61 9.91 -6.70
N ARG A 344 2.06 9.80 -7.96
CA ARG A 344 1.42 10.45 -9.12
C ARG A 344 0.01 9.92 -9.38
N GLU A 345 -0.16 8.60 -9.33
CA GLU A 345 -1.44 7.94 -9.57
C GLU A 345 -2.36 7.99 -8.35
N GLY A 346 -1.86 8.42 -7.19
CA GLY A 346 -2.63 8.64 -5.95
C GLY A 346 -3.08 7.36 -5.26
N ILE A 347 -2.15 6.42 -5.01
CA ILE A 347 -2.38 5.29 -4.10
C ILE A 347 -2.49 5.79 -2.67
N ASP A 348 -3.46 5.25 -1.91
CA ASP A 348 -3.67 5.65 -0.51
C ASP A 348 -2.71 4.95 0.46
N LEU A 349 -2.34 3.70 0.18
CA LEU A 349 -1.37 2.93 0.96
C LEU A 349 -0.66 1.87 0.09
N ALA A 350 0.64 1.69 0.29
CA ALA A 350 1.36 0.58 -0.31
C ALA A 350 2.44 0.03 0.64
N THR A 351 2.62 -1.28 0.64
CA THR A 351 3.67 -1.97 1.42
C THR A 351 4.45 -2.92 0.52
N ARG A 352 5.77 -2.74 0.46
CA ARG A 352 6.65 -3.62 -0.33
C ARG A 352 6.77 -4.97 0.39
N TRP A 353 6.71 -6.06 -0.38
CA TRP A 353 7.07 -7.38 0.10
C TRP A 353 8.52 -7.72 -0.28
N THR A 354 9.50 -7.76 0.62
CA THR A 354 9.47 -7.39 2.04
C THR A 354 10.24 -6.10 2.28
N VAL A 355 10.51 -5.79 3.56
CA VAL A 355 11.45 -4.73 3.95
C VAL A 355 12.80 -4.98 3.26
N PRO A 356 13.38 -3.98 2.57
CA PRO A 356 14.69 -4.11 1.96
C PRO A 356 15.79 -4.39 2.98
N GLU A 357 16.80 -5.17 2.60
CA GLU A 357 18.01 -5.36 3.40
C GLU A 357 18.69 -4.01 3.71
N VAL A 358 19.20 -3.86 4.93
CA VAL A 358 19.89 -2.66 5.38
C VAL A 358 21.15 -2.44 4.54
N GLY A 359 21.33 -1.22 4.01
CA GLY A 359 22.45 -0.85 3.15
C GLY A 359 22.32 -1.29 1.70
N SER A 360 21.18 -1.87 1.31
CA SER A 360 20.92 -2.30 -0.06
C SER A 360 20.60 -1.13 -0.99
N ARG A 361 20.65 -1.36 -2.32
CA ARG A 361 20.27 -0.34 -3.30
C ARG A 361 18.77 -0.07 -3.29
N VAL A 362 17.94 -1.04 -2.96
CA VAL A 362 16.50 -0.83 -2.80
C VAL A 362 16.21 0.00 -1.55
N GLU A 363 17.02 -0.05 -0.50
CA GLU A 363 16.92 0.91 0.61
C GLU A 363 17.15 2.36 0.11
N ASP A 364 18.15 2.58 -0.76
CA ASP A 364 18.38 3.88 -1.41
C ASP A 364 17.18 4.35 -2.25
N ALA A 365 16.43 3.41 -2.85
CA ALA A 365 15.21 3.71 -3.59
C ALA A 365 14.08 4.27 -2.71
N PHE A 366 14.01 3.84 -1.45
CA PHE A 366 13.13 4.48 -0.44
C PHE A 366 13.73 5.80 0.05
N LYS A 367 15.03 5.84 0.37
CA LYS A 367 15.69 7.03 0.91
C LYS A 367 15.64 8.22 -0.06
N ILE A 368 15.73 8.03 -1.39
CA ILE A 368 15.60 9.16 -2.32
C ILE A 368 14.23 9.86 -2.23
N HIS A 369 13.20 9.19 -1.72
CA HIS A 369 11.89 9.79 -1.45
C HIS A 369 11.75 10.26 0.00
N LEU A 370 12.26 9.49 0.96
CA LEU A 370 11.93 9.65 2.39
C LEU A 370 13.07 10.21 3.26
N ASN A 371 14.30 10.23 2.77
CA ASN A 371 15.49 10.69 3.49
C ASN A 371 16.66 10.99 2.52
N TYR A 372 16.43 11.82 1.49
CA TYR A 372 17.37 11.95 0.36
C TYR A 372 18.69 12.61 0.73
N ASP A 373 18.71 13.41 1.79
CA ASP A 373 19.88 14.14 2.29
C ASP A 373 20.53 13.49 3.54
N GLY A 374 19.97 12.38 4.03
CA GLY A 374 20.44 11.69 5.24
C GLY A 374 20.11 12.38 6.57
N THR A 375 19.41 13.52 6.52
CA THR A 375 19.00 14.34 7.68
C THR A 375 17.48 14.47 7.82
N GLY A 376 16.71 13.66 7.09
CA GLY A 376 15.25 13.66 7.09
C GLY A 376 14.61 14.46 5.95
N GLY A 377 15.38 14.97 4.98
CA GLY A 377 14.84 15.58 3.79
C GLY A 377 14.01 14.58 2.99
N ARG A 378 12.77 14.94 2.70
CA ARG A 378 11.80 14.07 2.02
C ARG A 378 10.98 14.83 0.99
N ILE A 379 10.47 14.08 0.02
CA ILE A 379 9.54 14.59 -0.98
C ILE A 379 8.16 14.62 -0.33
N GLU A 380 7.60 15.82 -0.23
CA GLU A 380 6.28 16.08 0.35
C GLU A 380 5.55 17.09 -0.53
N GLY A 381 4.21 17.02 -0.51
CA GLY A 381 3.33 17.93 -1.24
C GLY A 381 2.57 17.26 -2.37
N ASP A 382 2.10 18.08 -3.31
CA ASP A 382 1.18 17.64 -4.35
C ASP A 382 1.94 17.17 -5.59
N SER A 383 1.53 16.04 -6.17
CA SER A 383 2.01 15.66 -7.50
C SER A 383 1.54 16.70 -8.52
N VAL A 384 2.48 17.19 -9.34
CA VAL A 384 2.21 18.13 -10.42
C VAL A 384 2.60 17.52 -11.76
N GLN A 385 1.98 18.00 -12.83
CA GLN A 385 2.19 17.44 -14.16
C GLN A 385 3.67 17.51 -14.57
N ALA A 386 4.22 16.35 -14.90
CA ALA A 386 5.54 16.21 -15.51
C ALA A 386 5.41 15.25 -16.70
N VAL A 387 5.91 15.66 -17.87
CA VAL A 387 5.78 14.90 -19.12
C VAL A 387 7.16 14.71 -19.72
N SER A 388 7.52 13.46 -19.99
CA SER A 388 8.72 13.13 -20.76
C SER A 388 8.40 13.04 -22.24
N SER A 389 9.27 13.60 -23.08
CA SER A 389 9.23 13.40 -24.53
C SER A 389 9.60 11.97 -24.94
N ASN A 390 10.27 11.21 -24.05
CA ASN A 390 10.63 9.82 -24.24
C ASN A 390 10.67 9.07 -22.90
N ILE A 391 9.50 8.70 -22.39
CA ILE A 391 9.33 7.99 -21.10
C ILE A 391 9.97 6.58 -21.08
N ASN A 392 10.31 6.03 -22.26
CA ASN A 392 10.99 4.73 -22.34
C ASN A 392 12.44 4.82 -21.89
N ASP A 393 13.09 5.95 -22.20
CA ASP A 393 14.50 6.17 -21.84
C ASP A 393 14.62 6.98 -20.56
N VAL A 394 13.94 8.14 -20.47
CA VAL A 394 13.98 9.00 -19.27
C VAL A 394 12.57 9.28 -18.78
N ALA A 395 12.20 8.76 -17.62
CA ALA A 395 10.94 9.12 -16.96
C ALA A 395 11.12 10.34 -16.05
N ILE A 396 10.05 11.12 -15.87
CA ILE A 396 10.04 12.34 -15.05
C ILE A 396 8.80 12.38 -14.17
N TYR A 397 8.98 12.76 -12.91
CA TYR A 397 7.92 12.95 -11.92
C TYR A 397 8.22 14.23 -11.13
N SER A 398 7.18 14.97 -10.76
CA SER A 398 7.37 16.26 -10.09
C SER A 398 6.36 16.46 -8.97
N PHE A 399 6.81 17.08 -7.89
CA PHE A 399 6.02 17.36 -6.70
C PHE A 399 6.24 18.80 -6.23
N HIS A 400 5.15 19.50 -5.98
CA HIS A 400 5.15 20.84 -5.42
C HIS A 400 4.96 20.76 -3.91
N GLY A 401 6.03 21.09 -3.18
CA GLY A 401 6.04 21.12 -1.72
C GLY A 401 5.67 22.49 -1.16
N THR A 402 5.87 22.66 0.15
CA THR A 402 5.70 23.94 0.82
C THR A 402 6.77 24.95 0.40
N ASP A 403 6.51 26.24 0.64
CA ASP A 403 7.46 27.35 0.40
C ASP A 403 8.00 27.38 -1.04
N ALA A 404 7.12 27.13 -2.02
CA ALA A 404 7.44 27.06 -3.44
C ALA A 404 8.52 26.03 -3.81
N LYS A 405 8.82 25.06 -2.93
CA LYS A 405 9.78 24.00 -3.22
C LYS A 405 9.25 23.09 -4.32
N LEU A 406 10.10 22.78 -5.29
CA LEU A 406 9.83 21.84 -6.37
C LEU A 406 10.81 20.68 -6.28
N TYR A 407 10.27 19.47 -6.26
CA TYR A 407 11.02 18.23 -6.37
C TYR A 407 10.82 17.68 -7.78
N VAL A 408 11.90 17.46 -8.52
CA VAL A 408 11.86 16.85 -9.85
C VAL A 408 12.71 15.58 -9.83
N LEU A 409 12.06 14.43 -10.01
CA LEU A 409 12.71 13.13 -10.15
C LEU A 409 12.86 12.79 -11.63
N LEU A 410 14.08 12.41 -12.02
CA LEU A 410 14.43 11.93 -13.35
C LEU A 410 14.99 10.52 -13.23
N PHE A 411 14.55 9.61 -14.11
CA PHE A 411 14.96 8.21 -14.12
C PHE A 411 15.49 7.84 -15.51
N ASN A 412 16.81 7.69 -15.68
CA ASN A 412 17.37 7.15 -16.92
C ASN A 412 17.39 5.62 -16.85
N LYS A 413 16.56 5.00 -17.68
CA LYS A 413 16.36 3.55 -17.83
C LYS A 413 17.15 2.95 -19.00
N SER A 414 17.87 3.79 -19.75
CA SER A 414 18.65 3.33 -20.89
C SER A 414 20.04 2.84 -20.47
N LEU A 415 20.68 2.09 -21.36
CA LEU A 415 22.06 1.59 -21.20
C LEU A 415 23.12 2.66 -21.46
N THR A 416 22.72 3.86 -21.88
CA THR A 416 23.63 4.96 -22.21
C THR A 416 23.27 6.20 -21.40
N ASP A 417 24.22 7.13 -21.32
CA ASP A 417 23.94 8.43 -20.73
C ASP A 417 22.91 9.18 -21.59
N GLN A 418 22.04 9.94 -20.95
CA GLN A 418 20.99 10.74 -21.58
C GLN A 418 21.13 12.19 -21.14
N GLU A 419 20.88 13.12 -22.06
CA GLU A 419 20.76 14.54 -21.72
C GLU A 419 19.27 14.87 -21.51
N ALA A 420 18.93 15.38 -20.32
CA ALA A 420 17.58 15.76 -19.96
C ALA A 420 17.45 17.29 -19.89
N ASP A 421 16.76 17.89 -20.85
CA ASP A 421 16.37 19.30 -20.84
C ASP A 421 15.00 19.48 -20.16
N VAL A 422 15.00 19.87 -18.89
CA VAL A 422 13.79 20.08 -18.08
C VAL A 422 13.29 21.50 -18.26
N GLN A 423 12.04 21.65 -18.73
CA GLN A 423 11.34 22.92 -18.77
C GLN A 423 10.31 23.00 -17.64
N VAL A 424 10.34 24.09 -16.87
CA VAL A 424 9.42 24.35 -15.76
C VAL A 424 8.54 25.54 -16.11
N THR A 425 7.25 25.29 -16.29
CA THR A 425 6.26 26.37 -16.50
C THR A 425 6.22 27.27 -15.27
N GLY A 426 6.33 28.59 -15.47
CA GLY A 426 6.47 29.56 -14.39
C GLY A 426 7.93 29.81 -13.97
N GLY A 427 8.87 28.98 -14.41
CA GLY A 427 10.29 29.13 -14.14
C GLY A 427 10.69 28.68 -12.73
N ILE A 428 12.00 28.71 -12.47
CA ILE A 428 12.61 28.35 -11.20
C ILE A 428 13.62 29.42 -10.78
N THR A 429 13.96 29.47 -9.49
CA THR A 429 14.97 30.38 -8.92
C THR A 429 15.91 29.63 -7.99
N GLY A 430 17.03 30.27 -7.67
CA GLY A 430 18.01 29.74 -6.74
C GLY A 430 18.85 28.61 -7.33
N SER A 431 19.58 27.92 -6.45
CA SER A 431 20.39 26.76 -6.80
C SER A 431 19.52 25.51 -6.90
N ILE A 432 19.82 24.66 -7.88
CA ILE A 432 19.20 23.34 -8.02
C ILE A 432 20.13 22.35 -7.36
N HIS A 433 19.72 21.78 -6.24
CA HIS A 433 20.51 20.78 -5.53
C HIS A 433 20.14 19.37 -6.02
N LEU A 434 21.14 18.54 -6.25
CA LEU A 434 20.98 17.22 -6.84
C LEU A 434 21.35 16.12 -5.84
N TRP A 435 20.48 15.12 -5.74
CA TRP A 435 20.77 13.84 -5.08
C TRP A 435 20.45 12.69 -6.02
N GLY A 436 21.05 11.54 -5.79
CA GLY A 436 20.69 10.34 -6.53
C GLY A 436 21.73 9.23 -6.43
N PHE A 437 21.40 8.09 -7.04
CA PHE A 437 22.27 6.93 -7.16
C PHE A 437 22.39 6.50 -8.63
N ASP A 438 23.41 5.71 -8.91
CA ASP A 438 23.75 5.15 -10.23
C ASP A 438 24.70 3.95 -10.06
N ALA A 439 25.31 3.50 -11.15
CA ALA A 439 26.30 2.42 -11.11
C ALA A 439 27.53 2.77 -10.26
N GLU A 440 27.94 4.04 -10.20
CA GLU A 440 29.18 4.47 -9.54
C GLU A 440 29.00 4.67 -8.03
N SER A 441 27.78 4.93 -7.56
CA SER A 441 27.53 5.29 -6.17
C SER A 441 26.13 4.94 -5.68
N GLN A 442 26.04 4.62 -4.39
CA GLN A 442 24.79 4.66 -3.62
C GLN A 442 24.24 6.10 -3.54
N LEU A 443 23.08 6.25 -2.92
CA LEU A 443 22.43 7.55 -2.76
C LEU A 443 23.38 8.56 -2.11
N THR A 444 23.66 9.64 -2.85
CA THR A 444 24.54 10.70 -2.37
C THR A 444 24.19 12.04 -2.99
N TYR A 445 24.76 13.11 -2.45
CA TYR A 445 24.70 14.44 -3.04
C TYR A 445 25.53 14.48 -4.33
N LYS A 446 24.92 14.96 -5.41
CA LYS A 446 25.49 15.01 -6.76
C LYS A 446 25.90 16.43 -7.20
N GLY A 447 25.86 17.40 -6.28
CA GLY A 447 26.24 18.78 -6.55
C GLY A 447 25.05 19.67 -6.91
N THR A 448 25.32 20.75 -7.63
CA THR A 448 24.31 21.71 -8.09
C THR A 448 24.25 21.81 -9.60
N ALA A 449 23.05 21.95 -10.16
CA ALA A 449 22.85 22.35 -11.56
C ALA A 449 22.61 23.88 -11.67
N THR A 450 22.96 24.43 -12.83
CA THR A 450 22.69 25.83 -13.16
C THR A 450 21.26 25.98 -13.67
N ALA A 451 20.46 26.81 -12.99
CA ALA A 451 19.14 27.17 -13.47
C ALA A 451 19.22 28.13 -14.67
N SER A 452 18.30 27.95 -15.62
CA SER A 452 17.86 28.95 -16.57
C SER A 452 16.49 29.48 -16.14
N PRO A 453 16.03 30.65 -16.63
CA PRO A 453 14.71 31.18 -16.28
C PRO A 453 13.55 30.23 -16.58
N SER A 454 13.72 29.29 -17.53
CA SER A 454 12.68 28.35 -17.95
C SER A 454 12.90 26.91 -17.45
N GLY A 455 13.95 26.62 -16.68
CA GLY A 455 14.27 25.26 -16.23
C GLY A 455 15.77 24.98 -16.21
N PHE A 456 16.21 23.76 -16.51
CA PHE A 456 17.60 23.34 -16.41
C PHE A 456 17.90 22.13 -17.30
N SER A 457 19.19 21.86 -17.53
CA SER A 457 19.65 20.66 -18.24
C SER A 457 20.49 19.80 -17.30
N LEU A 458 20.40 18.47 -17.46
CA LEU A 458 21.13 17.51 -16.64
C LEU A 458 21.56 16.30 -17.48
N THR A 459 22.84 15.95 -17.40
CA THR A 459 23.33 14.65 -17.85
C THR A 459 22.92 13.58 -16.86
N MET A 460 22.19 12.58 -17.33
CA MET A 460 21.72 11.43 -16.58
C MET A 460 22.56 10.21 -16.97
N PRO A 461 23.45 9.69 -16.10
CA PRO A 461 24.19 8.47 -16.40
C PRO A 461 23.27 7.29 -16.71
N SER A 462 23.76 6.32 -17.47
CA SER A 462 23.10 5.02 -17.66
C SER A 462 22.63 4.42 -16.33
N TYR A 463 21.39 3.92 -16.29
CA TYR A 463 20.72 3.41 -15.08
C TYR A 463 20.91 4.30 -13.84
N SER A 464 20.31 5.48 -13.87
CA SER A 464 20.41 6.45 -12.78
C SER A 464 19.09 7.08 -12.42
N VAL A 465 19.01 7.52 -11.16
CA VAL A 465 17.98 8.43 -10.70
C VAL A 465 18.63 9.73 -10.23
N ARG A 466 17.96 10.85 -10.47
CA ARG A 466 18.32 12.16 -9.95
C ARG A 466 17.08 12.84 -9.37
N LEU A 467 17.19 13.26 -8.12
CA LEU A 467 16.28 14.20 -7.49
C LEU A 467 16.89 15.60 -7.59
N ALA A 468 16.23 16.49 -8.32
CA ALA A 468 16.52 17.92 -8.32
C ALA A 468 15.56 18.64 -7.38
N VAL A 469 16.11 19.31 -6.37
CA VAL A 469 15.35 20.17 -5.44
C VAL A 469 15.64 21.62 -5.78
N THR A 470 14.60 22.37 -6.09
CA THR A 470 14.66 23.79 -6.48
C THR A 470 13.45 24.55 -5.94
N THR A 471 13.33 25.83 -6.30
CA THR A 471 12.22 26.70 -5.90
C THR A 471 11.55 27.27 -7.14
N LEU A 472 10.23 27.21 -7.21
CA LEU A 472 9.47 27.84 -8.28
C LEU A 472 9.71 29.36 -8.29
N ASN A 473 9.80 29.93 -9.48
CA ASN A 473 9.87 31.38 -9.65
C ASN A 473 8.49 32.00 -9.58
N CYS A 474 7.94 32.04 -8.36
CA CYS A 474 6.63 32.57 -8.15
C CYS A 474 6.51 33.20 -6.75
N THR A 475 5.55 34.11 -6.59
CA THR A 475 5.34 34.88 -5.36
C THR A 475 4.18 34.29 -4.57
N LEU A 476 4.43 33.87 -3.32
CA LEU A 476 3.36 33.45 -2.41
C LEU A 476 2.31 34.56 -2.27
N PRO A 477 1.01 34.22 -2.20
CA PRO A 477 -0.02 35.21 -1.95
C PRO A 477 0.21 35.90 -0.60
N SER A 478 -0.10 37.19 -0.54
CA SER A 478 -0.20 37.84 0.76
C SER A 478 -1.33 37.23 1.60
N GLN A 479 -1.22 37.35 2.92
CA GLN A 479 -2.23 36.86 3.86
C GLN A 479 -3.60 37.46 3.52
N ALA A 480 -4.61 36.59 3.33
CA ALA A 480 -5.99 37.03 3.22
C ALA A 480 -6.44 37.70 4.53
N THR A 481 -7.19 38.81 4.43
CA THR A 481 -7.61 39.61 5.58
C THR A 481 -9.10 39.90 5.55
N ASN A 482 -9.63 40.40 6.67
CA ASN A 482 -11.05 40.76 6.85
C ASN A 482 -11.98 39.58 6.61
N LEU A 483 -11.67 38.41 7.20
CA LEU A 483 -12.58 37.29 7.22
C LEU A 483 -13.84 37.67 8.02
N HIS A 484 -14.98 37.76 7.32
CA HIS A 484 -16.27 38.07 7.89
C HIS A 484 -17.21 36.87 7.75
N LEU A 485 -17.83 36.50 8.86
CA LEU A 485 -18.75 35.37 8.96
C LEU A 485 -20.17 35.91 9.11
N GLN A 486 -21.05 35.52 8.20
CA GLN A 486 -22.48 35.83 8.25
C GLN A 486 -23.27 34.52 8.36
N LYS A 487 -23.90 34.32 9.52
CA LYS A 487 -24.68 33.12 9.82
C LYS A 487 -26.14 33.26 9.35
N SER A 488 -26.69 32.19 8.82
CA SER A 488 -28.12 31.95 8.59
C SER A 488 -28.59 30.72 9.40
N ASP A 489 -29.86 30.31 9.25
CA ASP A 489 -30.42 29.16 9.97
C ASP A 489 -29.75 27.82 9.60
N SER A 490 -29.27 27.68 8.36
CA SER A 490 -28.68 26.44 7.85
C SER A 490 -27.27 26.58 7.28
N SER A 491 -26.76 27.80 7.15
CA SER A 491 -25.47 28.06 6.50
C SER A 491 -24.66 29.18 7.16
N LEU A 492 -23.37 29.21 6.83
CA LEU A 492 -22.42 30.23 7.21
C LEU A 492 -21.76 30.74 5.92
N LEU A 493 -21.97 32.02 5.60
CA LEU A 493 -21.27 32.69 4.51
C LEU A 493 -19.98 33.28 5.07
N LEU A 494 -18.85 32.89 4.52
CA LEU A 494 -17.54 33.45 4.83
C LEU A 494 -17.09 34.31 3.66
N THR A 495 -16.68 35.54 3.94
CA THR A 495 -16.18 36.50 2.95
C THR A 495 -14.85 37.08 3.43
N TRP A 496 -13.97 37.46 2.52
CA TRP A 496 -12.65 38.01 2.83
C TRP A 496 -12.23 39.04 1.78
N THR A 497 -11.13 39.74 2.05
CA THR A 497 -10.51 40.63 1.07
C THR A 497 -9.68 39.82 0.08
N ASN A 498 -9.97 39.98 -1.22
CA ASN A 498 -9.22 39.31 -2.27
C ASN A 498 -7.76 39.80 -2.33
N VAL A 499 -6.87 38.86 -2.58
CA VAL A 499 -5.42 38.98 -2.77
C VAL A 499 -5.11 38.83 -4.26
N SER A 500 -4.26 39.71 -4.80
CA SER A 500 -3.96 39.78 -6.23
C SER A 500 -3.24 38.54 -6.76
N GLU A 501 -2.37 37.93 -5.97
CA GLU A 501 -1.56 36.78 -6.38
C GLU A 501 -2.25 35.44 -6.13
N ALA A 502 -3.43 35.43 -5.51
CA ALA A 502 -4.17 34.21 -5.20
C ALA A 502 -4.82 33.59 -6.45
N THR A 503 -4.84 32.27 -6.54
CA THR A 503 -5.71 31.55 -7.49
C THR A 503 -6.97 31.03 -6.79
N ASP A 504 -6.88 30.72 -5.50
CA ASP A 504 -8.01 30.35 -4.65
C ASP A 504 -7.77 30.72 -3.18
N TYR A 505 -8.76 30.40 -2.34
CA TYR A 505 -8.71 30.55 -0.90
C TYR A 505 -9.22 29.29 -0.24
N VAL A 506 -8.68 28.99 0.94
CA VAL A 506 -9.09 27.87 1.78
C VAL A 506 -9.54 28.38 3.13
N ILE A 507 -10.64 27.82 3.61
CA ILE A 507 -11.13 28.03 4.97
C ILE A 507 -10.73 26.83 5.81
N TYR A 508 -10.08 27.12 6.92
CA TYR A 508 -9.77 26.16 7.97
C TYR A 508 -10.67 26.38 9.18
N GLU A 509 -11.01 25.31 9.88
CA GLU A 509 -11.78 25.35 11.13
C GLU A 509 -11.08 24.68 12.31
N ASP A 510 -11.44 25.12 13.51
CA ASP A 510 -11.01 24.52 14.79
C ASP A 510 -12.12 24.67 15.85
N ALA A 511 -12.11 23.80 16.85
CA ALA A 511 -12.96 23.91 18.04
C ALA A 511 -12.42 24.93 19.05
N SER A 512 -11.14 25.31 18.94
CA SER A 512 -10.45 26.27 19.81
C SER A 512 -10.08 27.56 19.08
N PRO A 513 -10.27 28.75 19.69
CA PRO A 513 -9.90 30.03 19.07
C PRO A 513 -8.39 30.17 18.84
N SER A 514 -7.59 29.40 19.57
CA SER A 514 -6.12 29.40 19.49
C SER A 514 -5.58 28.02 19.08
N GLY A 515 -6.40 27.24 18.37
CA GLY A 515 -6.01 25.92 17.86
C GLY A 515 -5.05 26.01 16.67
N SER A 516 -4.66 24.85 16.14
CA SER A 516 -3.76 24.74 14.99
C SER A 516 -4.49 24.81 13.64
N PHE A 517 -5.83 24.78 13.64
CA PHE A 517 -6.69 24.84 12.46
C PHE A 517 -6.32 23.77 11.40
N PRO A 518 -6.41 22.47 11.75
CA PRO A 518 -6.01 21.39 10.87
C PRO A 518 -7.07 21.04 9.82
N THR A 519 -8.33 21.38 10.05
CA THR A 519 -9.45 20.94 9.23
C THR A 519 -9.78 21.95 8.14
N GLN A 520 -9.63 21.59 6.87
CA GLN A 520 -10.14 22.37 5.75
C GLN A 520 -11.65 22.12 5.60
N THR A 521 -12.46 23.18 5.68
CA THR A 521 -13.94 23.11 5.64
C THR A 521 -14.52 23.61 4.32
N GLY A 522 -13.69 24.25 3.48
CA GLY A 522 -14.06 24.60 2.11
C GLY A 522 -13.01 25.43 1.38
N SER A 523 -13.19 25.61 0.08
CA SER A 523 -12.36 26.47 -0.77
C SER A 523 -13.18 27.28 -1.78
N ALA A 524 -12.66 28.42 -2.22
CA ALA A 524 -13.27 29.25 -3.24
C ALA A 524 -12.22 29.84 -4.19
N THR A 525 -12.52 29.85 -5.49
CA THR A 525 -11.62 30.42 -6.50
C THR A 525 -11.48 31.93 -6.36
N ASN A 526 -10.34 32.49 -6.80
CA ASN A 526 -10.14 33.93 -6.76
C ASN A 526 -11.18 34.68 -7.60
N GLY A 527 -11.64 35.82 -7.08
CA GLY A 527 -12.77 36.57 -7.62
C GLY A 527 -14.15 36.13 -7.09
N SER A 528 -14.23 35.06 -6.31
CA SER A 528 -15.45 34.71 -5.58
C SER A 528 -15.81 35.79 -4.55
N THR A 529 -17.10 35.97 -4.30
CA THR A 529 -17.61 36.90 -3.26
C THR A 529 -17.60 36.31 -1.86
N GLY A 530 -17.17 35.05 -1.72
CA GLY A 530 -17.10 34.29 -0.48
C GLY A 530 -17.36 32.80 -0.72
N ILE A 531 -17.48 32.03 0.36
CA ILE A 531 -17.90 30.63 0.35
C ILE A 531 -19.06 30.42 1.33
N LEU A 532 -20.02 29.59 0.93
CA LEU A 532 -21.11 29.16 1.79
C LEU A 532 -20.83 27.75 2.31
N ILE A 533 -20.72 27.58 3.64
CA ILE A 533 -20.57 26.27 4.28
C ILE A 533 -21.80 25.95 5.15
N PRO A 534 -22.06 24.68 5.50
CA PRO A 534 -23.11 24.34 6.46
C PRO A 534 -22.88 25.03 7.81
N ALA A 535 -23.96 25.43 8.49
CA ALA A 535 -23.83 25.99 9.83
C ALA A 535 -23.28 24.92 10.80
N PRO A 536 -22.23 25.21 11.59
CA PRO A 536 -21.64 24.22 12.48
C PRO A 536 -22.58 23.89 13.64
N THR A 537 -22.51 22.64 14.12
CA THR A 537 -23.10 22.24 15.40
C THR A 537 -22.18 22.71 16.54
N GLY A 538 -22.50 23.85 17.14
CA GLY A 538 -21.73 24.44 18.24
C GLY A 538 -20.78 25.57 17.80
N SER A 539 -19.88 25.96 18.70
CA SER A 539 -18.89 27.00 18.44
C SER A 539 -17.72 26.44 17.64
N ARG A 540 -17.43 27.10 16.51
CA ARG A 540 -16.26 26.85 15.67
C ARG A 540 -15.58 28.16 15.36
N PHE A 541 -14.27 28.09 15.20
CA PHE A 541 -13.42 29.19 14.81
C PHE A 541 -12.90 28.93 13.40
N TYR A 542 -12.66 29.99 12.64
CA TYR A 542 -12.27 29.88 11.24
C TYR A 542 -11.11 30.81 10.93
N LEU A 543 -10.21 30.34 10.06
CA LEU A 543 -9.18 31.15 9.44
C LEU A 543 -9.26 30.98 7.92
N VAL A 544 -8.85 32.00 7.17
CA VAL A 544 -8.69 31.96 5.72
C VAL A 544 -7.22 32.04 5.34
N ALA A 545 -6.84 31.29 4.31
CA ALA A 545 -5.57 31.45 3.64
C ALA A 545 -5.78 31.61 2.13
N ALA A 546 -5.00 32.48 1.52
CA ALA A 546 -4.90 32.60 0.07
C ALA A 546 -3.88 31.58 -0.44
N ARG A 547 -4.14 30.95 -1.59
CA ARG A 547 -3.17 30.05 -2.23
C ARG A 547 -2.97 30.39 -3.68
N ASN A 548 -1.80 30.03 -4.18
CA ASN A 548 -1.52 29.94 -5.61
C ASN A 548 -0.58 28.77 -5.88
N ALA A 549 -0.04 28.72 -7.10
CA ALA A 549 0.92 27.70 -7.51
C ALA A 549 2.24 27.69 -6.70
N CYS A 550 2.48 28.67 -5.82
CA CYS A 550 3.66 28.75 -4.93
C CYS A 550 3.40 28.19 -3.53
N GLY A 551 2.13 27.94 -3.20
CA GLY A 551 1.72 27.50 -1.88
C GLY A 551 0.71 28.45 -1.23
N GLU A 552 0.62 28.34 0.08
CA GLU A 552 -0.41 28.95 0.92
C GLU A 552 0.17 30.10 1.77
N SER A 553 -0.57 31.21 1.85
CA SER A 553 -0.27 32.33 2.76
C SER A 553 -0.55 31.95 4.22
N SER A 554 0.03 32.65 5.19
CA SER A 554 -0.35 32.47 6.61
C SER A 554 -1.87 32.65 6.84
N LYS A 555 -2.47 31.72 7.59
CA LYS A 555 -3.90 31.70 7.97
C LYS A 555 -4.27 32.90 8.85
N LYS A 556 -5.46 33.50 8.66
CA LYS A 556 -5.98 34.62 9.48
C LYS A 556 -7.48 34.66 9.67
#